data_AF-A0A644XLA3-F1
#
_entry.id   AF-A0A644XLA3-F1
#
_cell.length_a   1.000
_cell.length_b   1.000
_cell.length_c   1.000
_cell.angle_alpha   90.00
_cell.angle_beta   90.00
_cell.angle_gamma   90.00
#
_symmetry.space_group_name_H-M   'P 1'
#
loop_
_entity.id
_entity.type
_entity.pdbx_description
1 polymer ?
#
loop_
_entity_poly.entity_id
_entity_poly.type
_entity_poly.pdbx_seq_one_letter_code
_entity_poly.pdbx_strand_id
1 'polypeptide(L)'
;MQTKKITSKMVIPVVTAVIAVLFIYLGITKYGFWHELRGPLPGFFPTIIGFALLALSVLAFLGGRKEEDTKYPIENWYPALGVIGIMLATLVIGMLPSLAIFVILWLKVFEKYNWKTTFVGLVIIMAIVIGAFVMWLGVPFPKGLIYNLIAY
;
A
#
# COMPACT_ATOMS: atom_id res chain seq x y z
N MET A 1 -37.18 6.99 -18.76
CA MET A 1 -35.77 7.35 -18.57
C MET A 1 -35.08 6.16 -17.91
N GLN A 2 -34.37 5.32 -18.68
CA GLN A 2 -33.70 4.13 -18.09
C GLN A 2 -32.58 4.63 -17.16
N THR A 3 -32.77 4.47 -15.85
CA THR A 3 -31.72 4.74 -14.87
C THR A 3 -30.57 3.77 -15.13
N LYS A 4 -29.44 4.27 -15.64
CA LYS A 4 -28.22 3.47 -15.77
C LYS A 4 -27.91 2.84 -14.41
N LYS A 5 -27.94 1.51 -14.34
CA LYS A 5 -27.64 0.76 -13.12
C LYS A 5 -26.18 1.04 -12.74
N ILE A 6 -25.97 1.64 -11.57
CA ILE A 6 -24.62 1.86 -11.04
C ILE A 6 -24.02 0.49 -10.72
N THR A 7 -22.92 0.12 -11.39
CA THR A 7 -22.22 -1.15 -11.19
C THR A 7 -20.97 -0.97 -10.33
N SER A 8 -20.51 -2.06 -9.74
CA SER A 8 -19.24 -2.11 -9.00
C SER A 8 -18.05 -1.59 -9.82
N LYS A 9 -18.05 -1.87 -11.13
CA LYS A 9 -17.08 -1.39 -12.11
C LYS A 9 -17.06 0.12 -12.31
N MET A 10 -18.13 0.82 -11.94
CA MET A 10 -18.16 2.29 -11.90
C MET A 10 -17.81 2.84 -10.52
N VAL A 11 -18.19 2.15 -9.45
CA VAL A 11 -17.96 2.61 -8.07
C VAL A 11 -16.49 2.47 -7.67
N ILE A 12 -15.86 1.31 -7.93
CA ILE A 12 -14.48 1.03 -7.52
C ILE A 12 -13.51 2.08 -8.08
N PRO A 13 -13.52 2.43 -9.39
CA PRO A 13 -12.62 3.45 -9.91
C PRO A 13 -12.86 4.84 -9.30
N VAL A 14 -14.11 5.19 -8.95
CA VAL A 14 -14.40 6.47 -8.28
C VAL A 14 -13.78 6.50 -6.89
N VAL A 15 -13.95 5.44 -6.10
CA VAL A 15 -13.33 5.33 -4.77
C VAL A 15 -11.80 5.37 -4.88
N THR A 16 -11.24 4.62 -5.82
CA THR A 16 -9.80 4.60 -6.09
C THR A 16 -9.27 5.97 -6.53
N ALA A 17 -10.03 6.72 -7.33
CA ALA A 17 -9.66 8.10 -7.71
C ALA A 17 -9.62 9.05 -6.50
N VAL A 18 -10.55 8.91 -5.56
CA VAL A 18 -10.52 9.70 -4.31
C VAL A 18 -9.27 9.36 -3.49
N ILE A 19 -8.94 8.08 -3.34
CA ILE A 19 -7.72 7.63 -2.65
C ILE A 19 -6.46 8.18 -3.36
N ALA A 20 -6.45 8.16 -4.70
CA ALA A 20 -5.35 8.70 -5.50
C ALA A 20 -5.14 10.20 -5.26
N VAL A 21 -6.22 10.99 -5.23
CA VAL A 21 -6.16 12.42 -4.92
C VAL A 21 -5.63 12.65 -3.49
N LEU A 22 -6.04 11.83 -2.53
CA LEU A 22 -5.52 11.90 -1.16
C LEU A 22 -4.01 11.62 -1.12
N PHE A 23 -3.52 10.63 -1.87
CA PHE A 23 -2.09 10.30 -1.93
C PHE A 23 -1.27 11.43 -2.56
N ILE A 24 -1.76 12.02 -3.64
CA ILE A 24 -1.13 13.19 -4.28
C ILE A 24 -1.09 14.36 -3.28
N TYR A 25 -2.22 14.67 -2.65
CA TYR A 25 -2.34 15.78 -1.72
C TYR A 25 -1.38 15.62 -0.54
N LEU A 26 -1.40 14.46 0.14
CA LEU A 26 -0.52 14.21 1.28
C LEU A 26 0.95 14.12 0.87
N GLY A 27 1.24 13.52 -0.28
CA GLY A 27 2.60 13.40 -0.83
C GLY A 27 3.24 14.76 -1.06
N ILE A 28 2.51 15.71 -1.65
CA ILE A 28 3.02 17.05 -1.92
C ILE A 28 3.05 17.91 -0.65
N THR A 29 1.97 17.91 0.13
CA THR A 29 1.79 18.91 1.21
C THR A 29 2.39 18.51 2.55
N LYS A 30 2.34 17.22 2.91
CA LYS A 30 2.82 16.75 4.23
C LYS A 30 4.17 16.07 4.15
N TYR A 31 4.36 15.21 3.16
CA TYR A 31 5.53 14.35 3.08
C TYR A 31 6.66 14.91 2.21
N GLY A 32 6.37 15.97 1.44
CA GLY A 32 7.32 16.61 0.53
C GLY A 32 7.61 15.77 -0.70
N PHE A 33 7.77 16.43 -1.86
CA PHE A 33 8.05 15.75 -3.12
C PHE A 33 9.55 15.63 -3.40
N TRP A 34 10.29 16.74 -3.31
CA TRP A 34 11.71 16.79 -3.65
C TRP A 34 12.44 17.86 -2.82
N HIS A 35 13.68 17.58 -2.44
CA HIS A 35 14.58 18.50 -1.76
C HIS A 35 15.80 18.77 -2.65
N GLU A 36 16.23 20.03 -2.74
CA GLU A 36 17.29 20.46 -3.68
C GLU A 36 18.61 19.69 -3.50
N LEU A 37 19.07 19.50 -2.26
CA LEU A 37 20.32 18.81 -1.95
C LEU A 37 20.19 17.30 -1.67
N ARG A 38 19.04 16.85 -1.13
CA ARG A 38 18.85 15.47 -0.66
C ARG A 38 18.11 14.58 -1.67
N GLY A 39 17.53 15.17 -2.72
CA GLY A 39 16.78 14.46 -3.73
C GLY A 39 15.35 14.13 -3.28
N PRO A 40 14.79 12.98 -3.67
CA PRO A 40 13.38 12.65 -3.44
C PRO A 40 13.07 12.50 -1.95
N LEU A 41 11.89 12.99 -1.56
CA LEU A 41 11.39 12.94 -0.18
C LEU A 41 10.34 11.82 -0.01
N PRO A 42 9.89 11.52 1.23
CA PRO A 42 8.91 10.46 1.48
C PRO A 42 7.63 10.55 0.65
N GLY A 43 7.22 11.74 0.24
CA GLY A 43 6.04 11.97 -0.59
C GLY A 43 6.24 11.74 -2.08
N PHE A 44 7.48 11.56 -2.56
CA PHE A 44 7.79 11.35 -3.97
C PHE A 44 7.04 10.15 -4.57
N PHE A 45 7.21 8.97 -3.98
CA PHE A 45 6.61 7.74 -4.49
C PHE A 45 5.08 7.73 -4.39
N PRO A 46 4.45 8.10 -3.25
CA PRO A 46 2.99 8.23 -3.16
C PRO A 46 2.40 9.21 -4.18
N THR A 47 3.10 10.31 -4.49
CA THR A 47 2.63 11.29 -5.47
C THR A 47 2.61 10.72 -6.88
N ILE A 48 3.70 10.08 -7.33
CA ILE A 48 3.78 9.49 -8.67
C ILE A 48 2.76 8.37 -8.84
N ILE A 49 2.67 7.47 -7.87
CA ILE A 49 1.69 6.38 -7.89
C ILE A 49 0.27 6.94 -7.82
N GLY A 50 0.04 8.01 -7.05
CA GLY A 50 -1.24 8.70 -7.02
C GLY A 50 -1.66 9.23 -8.40
N PHE A 51 -0.77 9.89 -9.14
CA PHE A 51 -1.09 10.33 -10.50
C PHE A 51 -1.38 9.17 -11.45
N ALA A 52 -0.57 8.11 -11.42
CA ALA A 52 -0.80 6.92 -12.22
C ALA A 52 -2.16 6.26 -11.88
N LEU A 53 -2.45 6.12 -10.59
CA LEU A 53 -3.68 5.53 -10.09
C LEU A 53 -4.91 6.37 -10.47
N LEU A 54 -4.80 7.70 -10.42
CA LEU A 54 -5.85 8.61 -10.85
C LEU A 54 -6.13 8.46 -12.35
N ALA A 55 -5.09 8.44 -13.19
CA ALA A 55 -5.24 8.25 -14.63
C ALA A 55 -5.89 6.89 -14.96
N LEU A 56 -5.41 5.80 -14.35
CA LEU A 56 -5.98 4.47 -14.52
C LEU A 56 -7.43 4.40 -14.02
N SER A 57 -7.77 5.09 -12.94
CA SER A 57 -9.14 5.15 -12.41
C SER A 57 -10.08 5.85 -13.38
N VAL A 58 -9.65 6.94 -14.03
CA VAL A 58 -10.45 7.61 -15.06
C VAL A 58 -10.69 6.68 -16.25
N LEU A 59 -9.64 6.02 -16.74
CA LEU A 59 -9.77 5.06 -17.86
C LEU A 59 -10.69 3.90 -17.50
N ALA A 60 -10.54 3.31 -16.31
CA ALA A 60 -11.36 2.22 -15.82
C ALA A 60 -12.83 2.63 -15.66
N PHE A 61 -13.09 3.84 -15.18
CA PHE A 61 -14.46 4.37 -15.07
C PHE A 61 -15.13 4.55 -16.44
N LEU A 62 -14.39 5.04 -17.44
CA LEU A 62 -14.90 5.20 -18.80
C LEU A 62 -15.19 3.84 -19.47
N GLY A 63 -14.32 2.85 -19.25
CA GLY A 63 -14.51 1.47 -19.73
C GLY A 63 -15.67 0.74 -19.04
N GLY A 64 -15.75 0.83 -17.71
CA GLY A 64 -16.74 0.13 -16.88
C GLY A 64 -18.20 0.54 -17.13
N ARG A 65 -18.44 1.68 -17.79
CA ARG A 65 -19.77 2.10 -18.25
C ARG A 65 -20.38 1.18 -19.31
N LYS A 66 -19.56 0.36 -19.99
CA LYS A 66 -19.97 -0.56 -21.05
C LYS A 66 -20.09 -2.01 -20.58
N GLU A 67 -19.73 -2.29 -19.33
CA GLU A 67 -19.60 -3.66 -18.84
C GLU A 67 -20.68 -4.00 -17.81
N GLU A 68 -21.11 -5.27 -17.83
CA GLU A 68 -22.01 -5.81 -16.83
C GLU A 68 -21.30 -6.02 -15.48
N ASP A 69 -22.11 -6.10 -14.42
CA ASP A 69 -21.65 -6.26 -13.05
C ASP A 69 -20.89 -7.57 -12.86
N THR A 70 -19.89 -7.56 -11.98
CA THR A 70 -19.04 -8.73 -11.73
C THR A 70 -19.10 -9.11 -10.26
N LYS A 71 -19.14 -10.41 -9.98
CA LYS A 71 -19.08 -10.94 -8.62
C LYS A 71 -17.63 -11.01 -8.17
N TYR A 72 -17.35 -10.49 -6.98
CA TYR A 72 -16.02 -10.54 -6.39
C TYR A 72 -15.96 -11.66 -5.34
N PRO A 73 -15.04 -12.63 -5.48
CA PRO A 73 -14.80 -13.62 -4.45
C PRO A 73 -14.31 -12.96 -3.15
N ILE A 74 -14.70 -13.52 -2.00
CA ILE A 74 -14.35 -12.97 -0.68
C ILE A 74 -12.83 -13.04 -0.43
N GLU A 75 -12.17 -14.01 -1.06
CA GLU A 75 -10.74 -14.24 -1.02
C GLU A 75 -9.94 -13.03 -1.51
N ASN A 76 -10.52 -12.21 -2.41
CA ASN A 76 -9.90 -10.97 -2.88
C ASN A 76 -9.71 -9.92 -1.77
N TRP A 77 -10.37 -10.10 -0.62
CA TRP A 77 -10.25 -9.21 0.53
C TRP A 77 -9.14 -9.63 1.49
N TYR A 78 -8.52 -10.80 1.33
CA TYR A 78 -7.42 -11.22 2.21
C TYR A 78 -6.24 -10.24 2.23
N PRO A 79 -5.79 -9.64 1.11
CA PRO A 79 -4.76 -8.61 1.16
C PRO A 79 -5.20 -7.38 1.97
N ALA A 80 -6.46 -6.95 1.85
CA ALA A 80 -6.98 -5.81 2.59
C ALA A 80 -7.02 -6.09 4.11
N LEU A 81 -7.43 -7.29 4.50
CA LEU A 81 -7.34 -7.76 5.89
C LEU A 81 -5.90 -7.83 6.38
N GLY A 82 -4.97 -8.25 5.51
CA GLY A 82 -3.53 -8.21 5.77
C GLY A 82 -3.02 -6.81 6.09
N VAL A 83 -3.44 -5.79 5.32
CA VAL A 83 -3.09 -4.39 5.57
C VAL A 83 -3.60 -3.94 6.95
N ILE A 84 -4.85 -4.26 7.30
CA ILE A 84 -5.40 -3.95 8.63
C ILE A 84 -4.56 -4.63 9.73
N GLY A 85 -4.19 -5.90 9.53
CA GLY A 85 -3.32 -6.63 10.44
C GLY A 85 -1.95 -5.96 10.62
N ILE A 86 -1.32 -5.52 9.52
CA ILE A 86 -0.05 -4.76 9.57
C ILE A 86 -0.24 -3.45 10.33
N MET A 87 -1.32 -2.71 10.09
CA MET A 87 -1.58 -1.44 10.78
C MET A 87 -1.70 -1.63 12.29
N LEU A 88 -2.43 -2.65 12.74
CA LEU A 88 -2.58 -2.96 14.16
C LEU A 88 -1.27 -3.43 14.78
N ALA A 89 -0.53 -4.32 14.11
CA ALA A 89 0.78 -4.78 14.56
C ALA A 89 1.79 -3.63 14.65
N THR A 90 1.72 -2.68 13.73
CA THR A 90 2.63 -1.52 13.68
C THR A 90 2.53 -0.67 14.95
N LEU A 91 1.35 -0.58 15.56
CA LEU A 91 1.18 0.13 16.84
C LEU A 91 1.97 -0.55 17.96
N VAL A 92 2.05 -1.88 17.95
CA VAL A 92 2.69 -2.66 19.03
C VAL A 92 4.19 -2.78 18.81
N ILE A 93 4.61 -3.30 17.64
CA ILE A 93 5.99 -3.71 17.37
C ILE A 93 6.72 -2.80 16.38
N GLY A 94 6.02 -1.84 15.76
CA GLY A 94 6.57 -0.98 14.72
C GLY A 94 6.40 -1.56 13.31
N MET A 95 6.59 -0.71 12.31
CA MET A 95 6.19 -1.01 10.93
C MET A 95 7.09 -2.05 10.25
N LEU A 96 8.42 -1.93 10.40
CA LEU A 96 9.36 -2.87 9.80
C LEU A 96 9.17 -4.33 10.26
N PRO A 97 9.09 -4.63 11.57
CA PRO A 97 8.85 -6.00 12.01
C PRO A 97 7.42 -6.48 11.69
N SER A 98 6.42 -5.59 11.67
CA SER A 98 5.07 -5.94 11.21
C SER A 98 5.04 -6.39 9.75
N LEU A 99 5.74 -5.66 8.86
CA LEU A 99 5.89 -6.03 7.46
C LEU A 99 6.66 -7.35 7.30
N ALA A 100 7.74 -7.55 8.05
CA ALA A 100 8.51 -8.80 8.02
C ALA A 100 7.65 -10.01 8.41
N ILE A 101 6.88 -9.89 9.49
CA ILE A 101 5.94 -10.93 9.94
C ILE A 101 4.87 -11.18 8.87
N PHE A 102 4.29 -10.12 8.31
CA PHE A 102 3.31 -10.27 7.24
C PHE A 102 3.88 -11.02 6.04
N VAL A 103 5.08 -10.68 5.58
CA VAL A 103 5.74 -11.38 4.46
C VAL A 103 5.94 -12.86 4.78
N ILE A 104 6.42 -13.19 5.99
CA ILE A 104 6.60 -14.59 6.41
C ILE A 104 5.24 -15.31 6.41
N LEU A 105 4.22 -14.73 7.04
CA LEU A 105 2.89 -15.34 7.13
C LEU A 105 2.26 -15.50 5.74
N TRP A 106 2.37 -14.49 4.88
CA TRP A 106 1.82 -14.56 3.53
C TRP A 106 2.49 -15.66 2.72
N LEU A 107 3.82 -15.63 2.61
CA LEU A 107 4.56 -16.61 1.82
C LEU A 107 4.47 -18.02 2.39
N LYS A 108 4.43 -18.17 3.72
CA LYS A 108 4.45 -19.49 4.35
C LYS A 108 3.08 -20.11 4.52
N VAL A 109 2.07 -19.32 4.92
CA VAL A 109 0.74 -19.84 5.28
C VAL A 109 -0.21 -19.76 4.09
N PHE A 110 -0.26 -18.62 3.40
CA PHE A 110 -1.16 -18.43 2.26
C PHE A 110 -0.60 -19.06 0.98
N GLU A 111 0.64 -18.72 0.62
CA GLU A 111 1.29 -19.23 -0.61
C GLU A 111 1.93 -20.63 -0.42
N LYS A 112 2.03 -21.11 0.82
CA LYS A 112 2.57 -22.44 1.17
C LYS A 112 3.99 -22.71 0.66
N TYR A 113 4.82 -21.69 0.52
CA TYR A 113 6.21 -21.86 0.09
C TYR A 113 7.08 -22.58 1.13
N ASN A 114 8.21 -23.11 0.66
CA ASN A 114 9.23 -23.72 1.51
C ASN A 114 10.05 -22.65 2.25
N TRP A 115 10.58 -23.00 3.43
CA TRP A 115 11.30 -22.07 4.32
C TRP A 115 12.47 -21.35 3.65
N LYS A 116 13.21 -22.05 2.77
CA LYS A 116 14.30 -21.44 2.00
C LYS A 116 13.80 -20.27 1.15
N THR A 117 12.73 -20.49 0.39
CA THR A 117 12.11 -19.47 -0.47
C THR A 117 11.52 -18.33 0.35
N THR A 118 10.84 -18.64 1.46
CA THR A 118 10.28 -17.63 2.37
C THR A 118 11.39 -16.73 2.93
N PHE A 119 12.51 -17.31 3.38
CA PHE A 119 13.60 -16.53 3.97
C PHE A 119 14.32 -15.68 2.91
N VAL A 120 14.61 -16.22 1.73
CA VAL A 120 15.19 -15.45 0.63
C VAL A 120 14.27 -14.30 0.22
N GLY A 121 12.97 -14.57 0.07
CA GLY A 121 11.98 -13.54 -0.24
C GLY A 121 11.93 -12.45 0.83
N LEU A 122 11.92 -12.82 2.11
CA LEU A 122 11.97 -11.88 3.23
C LEU A 122 13.20 -10.98 3.15
N VAL A 123 14.40 -11.55 2.97
CA VAL A 123 15.65 -10.79 2.93
C VAL A 123 15.64 -9.79 1.77
N ILE A 124 15.21 -10.22 0.58
CA ILE A 124 15.14 -9.34 -0.59
C ILE A 124 14.12 -8.23 -0.37
N ILE A 125 12.91 -8.54 0.10
CA ILE A 125 11.87 -7.55 0.35
C ILE A 125 12.32 -6.54 1.41
N MET A 126 12.91 -7.01 2.51
CA MET A 126 13.41 -6.12 3.57
C MET A 126 14.58 -5.25 3.08
N ALA A 127 15.47 -5.79 2.25
CA ALA A 127 16.55 -5.01 1.64
C ALA A 127 15.99 -3.88 0.76
N ILE A 128 14.95 -4.17 -0.04
CA ILE A 128 14.27 -3.14 -0.85
C ILE A 128 13.56 -2.12 0.05
N VAL A 129 12.84 -2.56 1.09
CA VAL A 129 12.13 -1.65 2.00
C VAL A 129 13.12 -0.70 2.69
N ILE A 130 14.21 -1.23 3.22
CA ILE A 130 15.24 -0.43 3.89
C ILE A 130 15.96 0.46 2.88
N GLY A 131 16.38 -0.08 1.74
CA GLY A 131 17.10 0.66 0.70
C GLY A 131 16.29 1.81 0.12
N ALA A 132 15.09 1.52 -0.38
CA ALA A 132 14.26 2.51 -1.05
C ALA A 132 13.57 3.45 -0.06
N PHE A 133 12.93 2.93 0.99
CA PHE A 133 12.08 3.77 1.83
C PHE A 133 12.82 4.38 3.01
N VAL A 134 13.73 3.66 3.67
CA VAL A 134 14.45 4.20 4.83
C VAL A 134 15.64 5.05 4.38
N MET A 135 16.52 4.48 3.55
CA MET A 135 17.79 5.13 3.21
C MET A 135 17.63 6.17 2.10
N TRP A 136 16.89 5.85 1.03
CA TRP A 136 16.75 6.75 -0.11
C TRP A 136 15.68 7.83 0.12
N LEU A 137 14.44 7.43 0.42
CA LEU A 137 13.34 8.38 0.62
C LEU A 137 13.29 8.99 2.03
N GLY A 138 13.98 8.43 3.02
CA GLY A 138 13.99 8.96 4.38
C GLY A 138 12.65 8.84 5.11
N VAL A 139 11.85 7.81 4.82
CA VAL A 139 10.53 7.61 5.42
C VAL A 139 10.67 7.31 6.93
N PRO A 140 10.05 8.12 7.81
CA PRO A 140 10.12 7.93 9.25
C PRO A 140 9.15 6.83 9.69
N PHE A 141 9.58 5.57 9.66
CA PHE A 141 8.71 4.45 10.04
C PHE A 141 8.41 4.42 11.55
N PRO A 142 7.14 4.13 11.94
CA PRO A 142 6.77 3.96 13.34
C PRO A 142 7.54 2.81 14.01
N LYS A 143 8.06 3.06 15.21
CA LYS A 143 8.84 2.07 15.99
C LYS A 143 7.99 1.19 16.92
N GLY A 144 6.74 1.60 17.18
CA GLY A 144 5.79 0.86 18.02
C GLY A 144 6.00 1.04 19.53
N LEU A 145 5.00 0.62 20.30
CA LEU A 145 4.96 0.74 21.77
C LEU A 145 6.08 -0.02 22.47
N ILE A 146 6.40 -1.25 22.03
CA ILE A 146 7.41 -2.08 22.70
C ILE A 146 8.78 -1.41 22.63
N TYR A 147 9.17 -0.90 21.46
CA TYR A 147 10.43 -0.19 21.33
C TYR A 147 10.48 1.04 22.23
N ASN A 148 9.39 1.83 22.25
CA ASN A 148 9.29 3.02 23.08
C ASN A 148 9.37 2.72 24.58
N LEU A 149 8.89 1.55 25.04
CA LEU A 149 8.94 1.14 26.44
C LEU A 149 10.35 0.69 26.87
N ILE A 150 11.13 0.08 25.97
CA ILE A 150 12.47 -0.45 26.28
C ILE A 150 13.56 0.61 26.10
N ALA A 151 13.36 1.56 25.19
CA ALA A 151 14.34 2.60 24.87
C ALA A 151 14.27 3.84 25.79
N TYR A 152 13.44 3.80 26.84
CA TYR A 152 13.27 4.83 27.87
C TYR A 152 13.63 4.23 29.23
#